data_AF-A0A3U5FDH2-F1
#
_entry.id   AF-A0A3U5FDH2-F1
#
_cell.length_a   1.000
_cell.length_b   1.000
_cell.length_c   1.000
_cell.angle_alpha   90.00
_cell.angle_beta   90.00
_cell.angle_gamma   90.00
#
_symmetry.space_group_name_H-M   'P 1'
#
loop_
_entity.id
_entity.type
_entity.pdbx_description
1 polymer ?
#
loop_
_entity_poly.entity_id
_entity_poly.type
_entity_poly.pdbx_seq_one_letter_code
_entity_poly.pdbx_strand_id
1 'polypeptide(L)'
;MVRSRFTEEQIADFLQQSKNGVPNKALCEEYGFSNSTLRRWQEKHAESVRQELKQIESTAKIVFLCFIVAAILLTLMFPKPTAALAIPPYLVYCISYIRRFRRISAKHIRRWDISSSRSGSGAENVFYKLSWTFLFFIPAYSILQLLE
;
A
#
# COMPACT_ATOMS: atom_id res chain seq x y z
N MET A 1 -0.04 31.66 18.18
CA MET A 1 -0.42 30.32 17.69
C MET A 1 -1.42 29.74 18.66
N VAL A 2 -2.64 29.39 18.22
CA VAL A 2 -3.63 28.77 19.10
C VAL A 2 -3.09 27.40 19.50
N ARG A 3 -2.86 27.19 20.81
CA ARG A 3 -2.42 25.90 21.34
C ARG A 3 -3.53 24.89 21.06
N SER A 4 -3.23 23.83 20.32
CA SER A 4 -4.20 22.73 20.14
C SER A 4 -4.59 22.23 21.53
N ARG A 5 -5.91 22.10 21.78
CA ARG A 5 -6.44 21.58 23.05
C ARG A 5 -6.00 20.15 23.34
N PHE A 6 -5.68 19.39 22.28
CA PHE A 6 -5.27 17.99 22.34
C PHE A 6 -3.90 17.79 21.68
N THR A 7 -3.10 16.87 22.22
CA THR A 7 -1.82 16.46 21.63
C THR A 7 -2.05 15.50 20.45
N GLU A 8 -1.07 15.35 19.56
CA GLU A 8 -1.17 14.39 18.44
C GLU A 8 -1.32 12.94 18.94
N GLU A 9 -0.71 12.61 20.10
CA GLU A 9 -0.87 11.30 20.75
C GLU A 9 -2.31 11.05 21.22
N GLN A 10 -2.96 12.06 21.83
CA GLN A 10 -4.36 11.97 22.22
C GLN A 10 -5.28 11.82 21.01
N ILE A 11 -5.02 12.57 19.94
CA ILE A 11 -5.77 12.47 18.69
C ILE A 11 -5.61 11.06 18.09
N ALA A 12 -4.40 10.50 18.11
CA ALA A 12 -4.16 9.14 17.63
C ALA A 12 -4.95 8.08 18.42
N ASP A 13 -5.04 8.22 19.75
CA ASP A 13 -5.83 7.33 20.59
C ASP A 13 -7.33 7.42 20.26
N PHE A 14 -7.88 8.64 20.10
CA PHE A 14 -9.28 8.81 19.69
C PHE A 14 -9.59 8.18 18.33
N LEU A 15 -8.67 8.31 17.37
CA LEU A 15 -8.79 7.69 16.05
C LEU A 15 -8.72 6.15 16.15
N GLN A 16 -7.90 5.61 17.06
CA GLN A 16 -7.80 4.18 17.29
C GLN A 16 -9.07 3.62 17.95
N GLN A 17 -9.62 4.30 18.95
CA GLN A 17 -10.91 3.93 19.55
C GLN A 17 -12.05 3.93 18.52
N SER A 18 -12.10 4.97 17.67
CA SER A 18 -13.04 5.05 16.55
C SER A 18 -12.86 3.89 15.56
N LYS A 19 -11.61 3.53 15.25
CA LYS A 19 -11.28 2.37 14.40
C LYS A 19 -11.71 1.03 15.01
N ASN A 20 -11.65 0.90 16.33
CA ASN A 20 -12.08 -0.29 17.06
C ASN A 20 -13.61 -0.44 17.16
N GLY A 21 -14.37 0.54 16.65
CA GLY A 21 -15.82 0.48 16.57
C GLY A 21 -16.56 1.25 17.67
N VAL A 22 -15.86 2.04 18.48
CA VAL A 22 -16.52 2.92 19.46
C VAL A 22 -17.36 3.97 18.70
N PRO A 23 -18.64 4.17 19.05
CA PRO A 23 -19.48 5.16 18.40
C PRO A 23 -18.88 6.57 18.49
N ASN A 24 -18.72 7.23 17.34
CA ASN A 24 -18.16 8.59 17.26
C ASN A 24 -18.88 9.58 18.19
N LYS A 25 -20.20 9.42 18.37
CA LYS A 25 -21.00 10.28 19.26
C LYS A 25 -20.60 10.11 20.74
N ALA A 26 -20.40 8.88 21.19
CA ALA A 26 -19.96 8.60 22.56
C ALA A 26 -18.56 9.18 22.83
N LEU A 27 -17.62 9.00 21.88
CA LEU A 27 -16.29 9.62 21.91
C LEU A 27 -16.34 11.14 22.04
N CYS A 28 -17.24 11.80 21.29
CA CYS A 28 -17.38 13.25 21.33
C CYS A 28 -17.93 13.76 22.68
N GLU A 29 -18.89 13.02 23.25
CA GLU A 29 -19.51 13.33 24.54
C GLU A 29 -18.54 13.12 25.71
N GLU A 30 -17.78 12.01 25.70
CA GLU A 30 -16.83 11.65 26.76
C GLU A 30 -15.65 12.63 26.86
N TYR A 31 -15.04 12.98 25.72
CA TYR A 31 -13.83 13.80 25.69
C TYR A 31 -14.11 15.30 25.41
N GLY A 32 -15.38 15.67 25.20
CA GLY A 32 -15.81 17.06 25.09
C GLY A 32 -15.32 17.78 23.83
N PHE A 33 -15.39 17.12 22.67
CA PHE A 33 -15.12 17.70 21.35
C PHE A 33 -16.29 17.46 20.37
N SER A 34 -16.33 18.23 19.28
CA SER A 34 -17.42 18.13 18.30
C SER A 34 -17.19 17.02 17.27
N ASN A 35 -18.27 16.46 16.72
CA ASN A 35 -18.20 15.45 15.66
C ASN A 35 -17.51 15.98 14.38
N SER A 36 -17.61 17.29 14.10
CA SER A 36 -16.91 17.90 12.97
C SER A 36 -15.39 17.93 13.18
N THR A 37 -14.93 18.12 14.42
CA THR A 37 -13.51 18.03 14.80
C THR A 37 -12.98 16.60 14.59
N LEU A 38 -13.72 15.60 15.06
CA LEU A 38 -13.35 14.19 14.89
C LEU A 38 -13.26 13.82 13.40
N ARG A 39 -14.26 14.24 12.61
CA ARG A 39 -14.27 14.02 11.17
C ARG A 39 -13.05 14.64 10.48
N ARG A 40 -12.64 15.86 10.86
CA ARG A 40 -11.44 16.51 10.31
C ARG A 40 -10.17 15.72 10.63
N TRP A 41 -10.04 15.16 11.84
CA TRP A 41 -8.90 14.31 12.18
C TRP A 41 -8.89 12.99 11.41
N GLN A 42 -10.05 12.36 11.24
CA GLN A 42 -10.20 11.15 10.42
C GLN A 42 -9.83 11.40 8.95
N GLU A 43 -10.25 12.54 8.39
CA GLU A 43 -9.91 12.95 7.03
C GLU A 43 -8.40 13.24 6.88
N LYS A 44 -7.79 13.97 7.83
CA LYS A 44 -6.34 14.22 7.86
C LYS A 44 -5.53 12.90 7.94
N HIS A 45 -5.98 11.97 8.78
CA HIS A 45 -5.35 10.64 8.90
C HIS A 45 -5.49 9.83 7.62
N ALA A 46 -6.68 9.80 7.02
CA ALA A 46 -6.90 9.13 5.74
C ALA A 46 -6.02 9.72 4.63
N GLU A 47 -5.87 11.04 4.58
CA GLU A 47 -5.01 11.71 3.62
C GLU A 47 -3.53 11.37 3.81
N SER A 48 -3.05 11.35 5.06
CA SER A 48 -1.69 10.90 5.37
C SER A 48 -1.43 9.45 4.89
N VAL A 49 -2.39 8.54 5.08
CA VAL A 49 -2.27 7.16 4.57
C VAL A 49 -2.27 7.13 3.05
N ARG A 50 -3.08 7.95 2.37
CA ARG A 50 -3.07 8.06 0.90
C ARG A 50 -1.75 8.58 0.36
N GLN A 51 -1.14 9.57 1.03
CA GLN A 51 0.17 10.08 0.68
C GLN A 51 1.27 9.01 0.85
N GLU A 52 1.24 8.25 1.96
CA GLU A 52 2.15 7.11 2.14
C GLU A 52 2.00 6.08 1.00
N LEU A 53 0.76 5.74 0.62
CA LEU A 53 0.48 4.82 -0.49
C LEU A 53 1.00 5.35 -1.84
N LYS A 54 0.84 6.64 -2.11
CA LYS A 54 1.37 7.29 -3.31
C LYS A 54 2.90 7.25 -3.36
N GLN A 55 3.56 7.45 -2.21
CA GLN A 55 5.01 7.44 -2.12
C GLN A 55 5.60 6.02 -2.31
N ILE A 56 4.96 4.98 -1.78
CA ILE A 56 5.41 3.61 -2.05
C ILE A 56 5.20 3.23 -3.52
N GLU A 57 4.15 3.74 -4.16
CA GLU A 57 3.84 3.49 -5.57
C GLU A 57 4.88 4.18 -6.48
N SER A 58 5.27 5.42 -6.17
CA SER A 58 6.34 6.12 -6.89
C SER A 58 7.70 5.46 -6.70
N THR A 59 7.98 4.96 -5.50
CA THR A 59 9.20 4.17 -5.22
C THR A 59 9.17 2.87 -6.02
N ALA A 60 8.03 2.18 -6.06
CA ALA A 60 7.86 0.94 -6.78
C ALA A 60 8.13 1.13 -8.27
N LYS A 61 7.61 2.20 -8.89
CA LYS A 61 7.90 2.55 -10.29
C LYS A 61 9.39 2.49 -10.61
N ILE A 62 10.23 3.11 -9.77
CA ILE A 62 11.68 3.15 -9.97
C ILE A 62 12.26 1.74 -9.87
N VAL A 63 11.88 0.98 -8.85
CA VAL A 63 12.39 -0.39 -8.64
C VAL A 63 11.99 -1.32 -9.79
N PHE A 64 10.74 -1.26 -10.26
CA PHE A 64 10.27 -2.02 -11.43
C PHE A 64 11.07 -1.66 -12.68
N LEU A 65 11.33 -0.37 -12.93
CA LEU A 65 12.18 0.07 -14.04
C LEU A 65 13.61 -0.48 -13.92
N CYS A 66 14.21 -0.44 -12.72
CA CYS A 66 15.54 -1.02 -12.48
C CYS A 66 15.58 -2.52 -12.78
N PHE A 67 14.55 -3.27 -12.38
CA PHE A 67 14.45 -4.71 -12.69
C PHE A 67 14.35 -4.96 -14.20
N ILE A 68 13.55 -4.17 -14.92
CA ILE A 68 13.42 -4.28 -16.38
C ILE A 68 14.76 -4.00 -17.07
N VAL A 69 15.44 -2.91 -16.70
CA VAL A 69 16.75 -2.54 -17.26
C VAL A 69 17.79 -3.63 -16.95
N ALA A 70 17.83 -4.12 -15.72
CA ALA A 70 18.75 -5.19 -15.33
C ALA A 70 18.48 -6.49 -16.10
N ALA A 71 17.21 -6.85 -16.31
CA ALA A 71 16.85 -8.01 -17.11
C ALA A 71 17.31 -7.86 -18.57
N ILE A 72 17.10 -6.70 -19.18
CA ILE A 72 17.57 -6.41 -20.55
C ILE A 72 19.11 -6.50 -20.62
N LEU A 73 19.83 -5.87 -19.69
CA LEU A 73 21.29 -5.92 -19.66
C LEU A 73 21.82 -7.36 -19.51
N LEU A 74 21.20 -8.16 -18.63
CA LEU A 74 21.54 -9.57 -18.47
C LEU A 74 21.33 -10.38 -19.76
N THR A 75 20.27 -10.09 -20.52
CA THR A 75 20.02 -10.76 -21.81
C THR A 75 21.00 -10.36 -22.91
N LEU A 76 21.57 -9.15 -22.85
CA LEU A 76 22.57 -8.68 -23.82
C LEU A 76 23.96 -9.24 -23.52
N MET A 77 24.30 -9.35 -22.23
CA MET A 77 25.63 -9.79 -21.79
C MET A 77 25.83 -11.30 -21.82
N PHE A 78 24.77 -12.10 -21.71
CA PHE A 78 24.86 -13.56 -21.61
C PHE A 78 23.92 -14.25 -22.61
N PRO A 79 24.42 -15.19 -23.46
CA PRO A 79 23.55 -16.06 -24.23
C PRO A 79 22.72 -16.94 -23.27
N LYS A 80 21.42 -17.07 -23.55
CA LYS A 80 20.30 -17.61 -22.73
C LYS A 80 20.67 -18.86 -21.88
N PRO A 81 20.22 -18.98 -20.61
CA PRO A 81 19.07 -18.32 -19.97
C PRO A 81 19.39 -17.64 -18.61
N THR A 82 20.31 -16.66 -18.58
CA THR A 82 20.63 -15.90 -17.34
C THR A 82 19.48 -15.02 -16.85
N ALA A 83 18.52 -14.69 -17.73
CA ALA A 83 17.32 -13.93 -17.38
C ALA A 83 16.44 -14.64 -16.34
N ALA A 84 16.47 -15.98 -16.29
CA ALA A 84 15.76 -16.74 -15.27
C ALA A 84 16.27 -16.45 -13.85
N LEU A 85 17.54 -16.07 -13.70
CA LEU A 85 18.14 -15.73 -12.41
C LEU A 85 17.60 -14.41 -11.83
N ALA A 86 17.08 -13.52 -12.68
CA ALA A 86 16.45 -12.26 -12.25
C ALA A 86 15.00 -12.47 -11.76
N ILE A 87 14.38 -13.62 -12.05
CA ILE A 87 12.98 -13.90 -11.72
C ILE A 87 12.76 -14.08 -10.20
N PRO A 88 13.54 -14.89 -9.46
CA PRO A 88 13.36 -15.05 -8.02
C PRO A 88 13.41 -13.74 -7.20
N PRO A 89 14.42 -12.85 -7.35
CA PRO A 89 14.46 -11.61 -6.57
C PRO A 89 13.29 -10.69 -6.93
N TYR A 90 12.84 -10.71 -8.19
CA TYR A 90 11.66 -9.97 -8.63
C TYR A 90 10.37 -10.45 -7.96
N LEU A 91 10.15 -11.76 -7.89
CA LEU A 91 8.98 -12.34 -7.22
C LEU A 91 8.99 -12.06 -5.71
N VAL A 92 10.16 -12.19 -5.07
CA VAL A 92 10.33 -11.82 -3.65
C VAL A 92 9.98 -10.35 -3.43
N TYR A 93 10.44 -9.46 -4.32
CA TYR A 93 10.07 -8.04 -4.27
C TYR A 93 8.55 -7.85 -4.39
N CYS A 94 7.89 -8.49 -5.37
CA CYS A 94 6.43 -8.41 -5.55
C CYS A 94 5.67 -8.83 -4.27
N ILE A 95 6.06 -9.93 -3.64
CA ILE A 95 5.46 -10.40 -2.38
C ILE A 95 5.67 -9.37 -1.27
N SER A 96 6.90 -8.88 -1.12
CA SER A 96 7.24 -7.87 -0.10
C SER A 96 6.46 -6.57 -0.29
N TYR A 97 6.29 -6.14 -1.54
CA TYR A 97 5.54 -4.95 -1.93
C TYR A 97 4.06 -5.09 -1.60
N ILE A 98 3.45 -6.22 -1.96
CA ILE A 98 2.04 -6.52 -1.62
C ILE A 98 1.84 -6.50 -0.11
N ARG A 99 2.73 -7.13 0.66
CA ARG A 99 2.64 -7.12 2.14
C ARG A 99 2.77 -5.70 2.69
N ARG A 100 3.70 -4.89 2.17
CA ARG A 100 3.88 -3.49 2.57
C ARG A 100 2.65 -2.63 2.24
N PHE A 101 2.14 -2.73 1.02
CA PHE A 101 0.94 -2.01 0.57
C PHE A 101 -0.29 -2.40 1.41
N ARG A 102 -0.46 -3.70 1.71
CA ARG A 102 -1.55 -4.18 2.58
C ARG A 102 -1.46 -3.65 4.01
N ARG A 103 -0.25 -3.57 4.59
CA ARG A 103 -0.03 -2.99 5.92
C ARG A 103 -0.40 -1.50 5.96
N ILE A 104 0.06 -0.71 5.00
CA ILE A 104 -0.23 0.74 4.96
C ILE A 104 -1.72 0.98 4.69
N SER A 105 -2.29 0.31 3.69
CA SER A 105 -3.72 0.47 3.39
C SER A 105 -4.63 0.07 4.57
N ALA A 106 -4.23 -0.88 5.41
CA ALA A 106 -4.96 -1.28 6.62
C ALA A 106 -4.91 -0.22 7.76
N LYS A 107 -4.10 0.83 7.64
CA LYS A 107 -4.09 1.95 8.59
C LYS A 107 -5.35 2.81 8.49
N HIS A 108 -6.06 2.80 7.35
CA HIS A 108 -7.33 3.51 7.22
C HIS A 108 -8.34 3.07 8.28
N ILE A 109 -9.13 4.03 8.76
CA ILE A 109 -10.19 3.81 9.76
C ILE A 109 -11.41 3.20 9.08
N ARG A 110 -11.82 3.76 7.93
CA ARG A 110 -13.00 3.28 7.19
C ARG A 110 -12.65 2.11 6.29
N ARG A 111 -13.49 1.07 6.34
CA ARG A 111 -13.37 -0.12 5.50
C ARG A 111 -13.39 0.19 4.01
N TRP A 112 -14.22 1.15 3.60
CA TRP A 112 -14.36 1.55 2.20
C TRP A 112 -13.07 2.18 1.64
N ASP A 113 -12.37 2.98 2.45
CA ASP A 113 -11.06 3.54 2.04
C ASP A 113 -10.03 2.41 1.84
N ILE A 114 -10.02 1.37 2.69
CA ILE A 114 -9.15 0.20 2.51
C ILE A 114 -9.42 -0.50 1.17
N SER A 115 -10.69 -0.77 0.85
CA SER A 115 -11.05 -1.42 -0.42
C SER A 115 -10.76 -0.53 -1.62
N SER A 116 -11.06 0.77 -1.52
CA SER A 116 -10.84 1.75 -2.57
C SER A 116 -9.36 1.84 -2.91
N SER A 117 -8.46 1.93 -1.92
CA SER A 117 -7.01 1.94 -2.16
C SER A 117 -6.48 0.67 -2.84
N ARG A 118 -7.13 -0.49 -2.67
CA ARG A 118 -6.64 -1.79 -3.18
C ARG A 118 -7.23 -2.20 -4.52
N SER A 119 -8.48 -1.80 -4.78
CA SER A 119 -9.25 -2.28 -5.93
C SER A 119 -10.07 -1.20 -6.64
N GLY A 120 -10.18 0.00 -6.06
CA GLY A 120 -10.96 1.09 -6.63
C GLY A 120 -10.46 1.50 -8.02
N SER A 121 -11.40 1.81 -8.91
CA SER A 121 -11.10 2.47 -10.18
C SER A 121 -10.68 3.91 -9.86
N GLY A 122 -9.45 4.29 -10.21
CA GLY A 122 -8.86 5.61 -9.88
C GLY A 122 -7.90 5.63 -8.67
N ALA A 123 -7.66 4.51 -8.01
CA ALA A 123 -6.59 4.42 -7.00
C ALA A 123 -5.21 4.31 -7.69
N GLU A 124 -4.21 5.07 -7.22
CA GLU A 124 -2.80 4.97 -7.65
C GLU A 124 -2.17 3.65 -7.13
N ASN A 125 -2.62 2.51 -7.66
CA ASN A 125 -2.25 1.16 -7.22
C ASN A 125 -1.89 0.22 -8.38
N VAL A 126 -1.43 0.79 -9.49
CA VAL A 126 -1.04 0.10 -10.71
C VAL A 126 0.03 -0.96 -10.44
N PHE A 127 1.11 -0.59 -9.75
CA PHE A 127 2.21 -1.50 -9.41
C PHE A 127 1.79 -2.57 -8.39
N TYR A 128 0.80 -2.26 -7.54
CA TYR A 128 0.22 -3.25 -6.64
C TYR A 128 -0.55 -4.33 -7.42
N LYS A 129 -1.39 -3.92 -8.37
CA LYS A 129 -2.09 -4.85 -9.27
C LYS A 129 -1.11 -5.63 -10.14
N LEU A 130 -0.10 -4.95 -10.67
CA LEU A 130 0.97 -5.54 -11.47
C LEU A 130 1.77 -6.61 -10.69
N SER A 131 2.02 -6.38 -9.40
CA SER A 131 2.67 -7.37 -8.54
C SER A 131 1.84 -8.65 -8.40
N TRP A 132 0.51 -8.52 -8.29
CA TRP A 132 -0.40 -9.67 -8.27
C TRP A 132 -0.43 -10.41 -9.60
N THR A 133 -0.46 -9.70 -10.72
CA THR A 133 -0.43 -10.34 -12.05
C THR A 133 0.86 -11.12 -12.23
N PHE A 134 2.01 -10.56 -11.87
CA PHE A 134 3.28 -11.27 -12.00
C PHE A 134 3.38 -12.51 -11.13
N LEU A 135 2.85 -12.48 -9.90
CA LEU A 135 2.82 -13.67 -9.04
C LEU A 135 1.95 -14.79 -9.60
N PHE A 136 0.90 -14.48 -10.37
CA PHE A 136 0.04 -15.49 -10.97
C PHE A 136 0.61 -16.04 -12.29
N PHE A 137 1.10 -15.15 -13.17
CA PHE A 137 1.49 -15.53 -14.54
C PHE A 137 2.91 -16.08 -14.66
N ILE A 138 3.88 -15.59 -13.89
CA ILE A 138 5.28 -16.04 -14.01
C ILE A 138 5.46 -17.52 -13.64
N PRO A 139 4.91 -18.03 -12.51
CA PRO A 139 5.03 -19.44 -12.18
C PRO A 139 4.35 -20.35 -13.20
N ALA A 140 3.20 -19.92 -13.75
CA ALA A 140 2.47 -20.68 -14.76
C ALA A 140 3.28 -20.83 -16.07
N TYR A 141 3.97 -19.77 -16.50
CA TYR A 141 4.83 -19.82 -17.69
C TYR A 141 6.06 -20.69 -17.49
N SER A 142 6.71 -20.61 -16.32
CA SER A 142 7.87 -21.45 -16.01
C SER A 142 7.52 -22.94 -15.95
N ILE A 143 6.32 -23.30 -15.46
CA ILE A 143 5.84 -24.69 -15.46
C ILE A 143 5.58 -25.18 -16.88
N LEU A 144 5.00 -24.34 -17.75
CA LEU A 144 4.71 -24.70 -19.14
C LEU A 144 6.01 -24.97 -19.94
N GLN A 145 7.04 -24.14 -19.76
CA GLN A 145 8.37 -24.36 -20.36
C GLN A 145 9.11 -25.61 -19.88
N LEU A 146 8.74 -26.15 -18.72
CA LEU A 146 9.32 -27.38 -18.17
C LEU A 146 8.56 -28.63 -18.65
N LEU A 147 7.37 -28.44 -19.22
CA LEU A 147 6.51 -29.51 -19.73
C LEU A 147 6.67 -29.76 -21.24
N GLU A 148 7.25 -28.80 -21.96
CA GLU A 148 7.68 -28.89 -23.37
C GLU A 148 9.14 -29.36 -23.50
#